data_AF-H0TBL7-F1
#
_entry.id   AF-H0TBL7-F1
#
_cell.length_a   1.000
_cell.length_b   1.000
_cell.length_c   1.000
_cell.angle_alpha   90.00
_cell.angle_beta   90.00
_cell.angle_gamma   90.00
#
_symmetry.space_group_name_H-M   'P 1'
#
loop_
_entity.id
_entity.type
_entity.pdbx_description
1 polymer ?
#
loop_
_entity_poly.entity_id
_entity_poly.type
_entity_poly.pdbx_seq_one_letter_code
_entity_poly.pdbx_strand_id
1 'polypeptide(L)'
;MNKQLLLKLHRWISLTFALPLLVIIVTGLILSFEPITQVAAVKPGSVDPARVVALIKQYDPDGKARGISINPTAQHLTLQGRPGIELDMTTGAVADKPATASVFQWARMTHEHLIGIEGLTTVSTIGMIVIMVIGILMGLPRLRNTLSGWHKGAAWFTLPLILLSPLTGVLLDPSNSFFGAPPAAGKRITLQDAVDIVARDHDLATVNMIGNRGGRMLARIIEGDELRAYAVTADGLSALPRNWVRLLHEGNWSLIGSAANLLISVVLLTLLVTGVLIWTQRRLRRPKRIREVQADTAVATSSS
;
A
#
# COMPACT_ATOMS: atom_id res chain seq x y z
N MET A 1 20.02 -21.55 -20.63
CA MET A 1 20.06 -21.43 -19.15
C MET A 1 19.55 -22.72 -18.50
N ASN A 2 20.22 -23.25 -17.48
CA ASN A 2 19.83 -24.53 -16.87
C ASN A 2 18.54 -24.37 -16.03
N LYS A 3 17.46 -25.04 -16.43
CA LYS A 3 16.15 -25.00 -15.73
C LYS A 3 16.24 -25.42 -14.26
N GLN A 4 17.15 -26.33 -13.92
CA GLN A 4 17.37 -26.74 -12.53
C GLN A 4 17.99 -25.62 -11.69
N LEU A 5 18.85 -24.81 -12.28
CA LEU A 5 19.44 -23.64 -11.62
C LEU A 5 18.37 -22.60 -11.33
N LEU A 6 17.52 -22.27 -12.30
CA LEU A 6 16.41 -21.32 -12.12
C LEU A 6 15.45 -21.76 -11.01
N LEU A 7 15.10 -23.05 -10.97
CA LEU A 7 14.28 -23.61 -9.90
C LEU A 7 14.95 -23.50 -8.52
N LYS A 8 16.27 -23.74 -8.45
CA LYS A 8 17.02 -23.58 -7.20
C LYS A 8 17.06 -22.11 -6.77
N LEU A 9 17.35 -21.18 -7.69
CA LEU A 9 17.40 -19.75 -7.41
C LEU A 9 16.04 -19.21 -6.96
N HIS A 10 14.97 -19.45 -7.74
CA HIS A 10 13.62 -19.08 -7.36
C HIS A 10 13.30 -19.58 -5.95
N ARG A 11 13.57 -20.86 -5.67
CA ARG A 11 13.28 -21.45 -4.36
C ARG A 11 14.04 -20.75 -3.23
N TRP A 12 15.34 -20.53 -3.38
CA TRP A 12 16.16 -19.96 -2.31
C TRP A 12 15.83 -18.49 -2.06
N ILE A 13 15.70 -17.69 -3.13
CA ILE A 13 15.34 -16.27 -3.01
C ILE A 13 13.95 -16.15 -2.36
N SER A 14 12.97 -16.94 -2.80
CA SER A 14 11.62 -16.92 -2.19
C SER A 14 11.62 -17.24 -0.70
N LEU A 15 12.49 -18.14 -0.22
CA LEU A 15 12.56 -18.48 1.20
C LEU A 15 13.26 -17.39 2.02
N THR A 16 14.37 -16.87 1.50
CA THR A 16 15.13 -15.79 2.15
C THR A 16 14.22 -14.58 2.38
N PHE A 17 13.38 -14.25 1.40
CA PHE A 17 12.47 -13.11 1.47
C PHE A 17 11.07 -13.46 1.95
N ALA A 18 10.78 -14.70 2.36
CA ALA A 18 9.42 -15.11 2.69
C ALA A 18 8.79 -14.28 3.81
N LEU A 19 9.53 -14.05 4.90
CA LEU A 19 9.04 -13.28 6.05
C LEU A 19 8.91 -11.77 5.73
N PRO A 20 9.93 -11.10 5.16
CA PRO A 20 9.77 -9.71 4.72
C PRO A 20 8.60 -9.51 3.76
N LEU A 21 8.47 -10.39 2.75
CA LEU A 21 7.37 -10.32 1.78
C LEU A 21 6.02 -10.60 2.42
N LEU A 22 5.94 -11.50 3.40
CA LEU A 22 4.69 -11.71 4.14
C LEU A 22 4.22 -10.42 4.81
N VAL A 23 5.12 -9.71 5.49
CA VAL A 23 4.79 -8.45 6.16
C VAL A 23 4.36 -7.39 5.14
N ILE A 24 5.11 -7.21 4.05
CA ILE A 24 4.77 -6.24 2.99
C ILE A 24 3.42 -6.57 2.35
N ILE A 25 3.16 -7.84 2.01
CA ILE A 25 1.93 -8.26 1.35
C ILE A 25 0.73 -8.13 2.28
N VAL A 26 0.85 -8.51 3.57
CA VAL A 26 -0.24 -8.38 4.54
C VAL A 26 -0.57 -6.93 4.82
N THR A 27 0.45 -6.07 4.97
CA THR A 27 0.22 -4.64 5.16
C THR A 27 -0.33 -3.97 3.90
N GLY A 28 0.14 -4.36 2.70
CA GLY A 28 -0.42 -3.92 1.42
C GLY A 28 -1.87 -4.36 1.22
N LEU A 29 -2.21 -5.57 1.67
CA LEU A 29 -3.59 -6.07 1.70
C LEU A 29 -4.48 -5.19 2.59
N ILE A 30 -4.02 -4.84 3.79
CA ILE A 30 -4.76 -3.92 4.68
C ILE A 30 -4.94 -2.55 4.02
N LEU A 31 -3.89 -1.99 3.43
CA LEU A 31 -3.93 -0.68 2.77
C LEU A 31 -4.83 -0.67 1.53
N SER A 32 -5.06 -1.81 0.87
CA SER A 32 -5.98 -1.88 -0.27
C SER A 32 -7.44 -1.55 0.08
N PHE A 33 -7.81 -1.63 1.37
CA PHE A 33 -9.13 -1.22 1.85
C PHE A 33 -9.23 0.27 2.15
N GLU A 34 -8.10 0.97 2.35
CA GLU A 34 -8.11 2.37 2.75
C GLU A 34 -8.87 3.27 1.77
N PRO A 35 -8.65 3.20 0.44
CA PRO A 35 -9.39 4.05 -0.48
C PRO A 35 -10.88 3.73 -0.50
N ILE A 36 -11.25 2.45 -0.38
CA ILE A 36 -12.64 1.99 -0.30
C ILE A 36 -13.32 2.62 0.91
N THR A 37 -12.66 2.58 2.07
CA THR A 37 -13.19 3.20 3.30
C THR A 37 -13.26 4.71 3.20
N GLN A 38 -12.33 5.37 2.51
CA GLN A 38 -12.34 6.82 2.31
C GLN A 38 -13.50 7.25 1.42
N VAL A 39 -13.73 6.57 0.30
CA VAL A 39 -14.86 6.84 -0.59
C VAL A 39 -16.19 6.56 0.11
N ALA A 40 -16.30 5.43 0.81
CA ALA A 40 -17.52 5.07 1.56
C ALA A 40 -17.80 6.02 2.74
N ALA A 41 -16.77 6.72 3.24
CA ALA A 41 -16.91 7.66 4.34
C ALA A 41 -17.52 9.01 3.92
N VAL A 42 -17.52 9.33 2.62
CA VAL A 42 -18.06 10.59 2.10
C VAL A 42 -19.57 10.63 2.30
N LYS A 43 -20.02 11.57 3.15
CA LYS A 43 -21.43 11.90 3.34
C LYS A 43 -21.62 13.38 3.04
N PRO A 44 -22.25 13.75 1.91
CA PRO A 44 -22.39 15.15 1.54
C PRO A 44 -23.03 16.00 2.65
N GLY A 45 -22.46 17.17 2.91
CA GLY A 45 -22.90 18.11 3.94
C GLY A 45 -22.60 17.68 5.39
N SER A 46 -21.88 16.58 5.60
CA SER A 46 -21.58 16.08 6.96
C SER A 46 -20.46 16.83 7.68
N VAL A 47 -19.75 17.74 7.01
CA VAL A 47 -18.64 18.51 7.59
C VAL A 47 -18.92 19.99 7.39
N ASP A 48 -19.15 20.72 8.49
CA ASP A 48 -19.36 22.16 8.47
C ASP A 48 -18.02 22.92 8.37
N PRO A 49 -17.78 23.70 7.30
CA PRO A 49 -16.57 24.51 7.17
C PRO A 49 -16.35 25.51 8.31
N ALA A 50 -17.41 26.14 8.80
CA ALA A 50 -17.31 27.12 9.87
C ALA A 50 -16.81 26.46 11.16
N ARG A 51 -17.28 25.25 11.45
CA ARG A 51 -16.80 24.43 12.57
C ARG A 51 -15.32 24.07 12.44
N VAL A 52 -14.87 23.64 11.26
CA VAL A 52 -13.45 23.31 11.01
C VAL A 52 -12.57 24.54 11.25
N VAL A 53 -12.93 25.70 10.70
CA VAL A 53 -12.18 26.95 10.90
C VAL A 53 -12.16 27.38 12.37
N ALA A 54 -13.28 27.22 13.08
CA ALA A 54 -13.35 27.52 14.51
C ALA A 54 -12.40 26.64 15.33
N LEU A 55 -12.34 25.34 15.04
CA LEU A 55 -11.45 24.41 15.73
C LEU A 55 -9.96 24.71 15.46
N ILE A 56 -9.62 25.07 14.22
CA ILE A 56 -8.25 25.50 13.88
C ILE A 56 -7.90 26.77 14.68
N LYS A 57 -8.78 27.76 14.75
CA LYS A 57 -8.52 28.99 15.53
C LYS A 57 -8.35 28.72 17.03
N GLN A 58 -9.10 27.77 17.58
CA GLN A 58 -9.05 27.42 18.98
C GLN A 58 -7.76 26.67 19.35
N TYR A 59 -7.36 25.69 18.54
CA TYR A 59 -6.26 24.77 18.87
C TYR A 59 -4.93 25.08 18.16
N ASP A 60 -4.94 25.93 17.14
CA ASP A 60 -3.74 26.42 16.45
C ASP A 60 -3.79 27.95 16.19
N PRO A 61 -3.91 28.79 17.24
CA PRO A 61 -3.96 30.25 17.09
C PRO A 61 -2.66 30.81 16.50
N ASP A 62 -1.53 30.14 16.71
CA ASP A 62 -0.21 30.56 16.23
C ASP A 62 0.10 30.10 14.79
N GLY A 63 -0.78 29.31 14.15
CA GLY A 63 -0.56 28.78 12.80
C GLY A 63 0.62 27.81 12.68
N LYS A 64 0.88 27.04 13.74
CA LYS A 64 1.96 26.03 13.81
C LYS A 64 1.57 24.72 13.12
N ALA A 65 0.28 24.44 12.93
CA ALA A 65 -0.16 23.26 12.21
C ALA A 65 0.27 23.34 10.75
N ARG A 66 0.80 22.23 10.24
CA ARG A 66 1.23 22.10 8.85
C ARG A 66 0.07 21.71 7.94
N GLY A 67 -1.08 21.35 8.48
CA GLY A 67 -2.24 20.92 7.74
C GLY A 67 -3.32 20.32 8.63
N ILE A 68 -4.38 19.85 8.00
CA ILE A 68 -5.46 19.08 8.59
C ILE A 68 -5.70 17.78 7.83
N SER A 69 -6.19 16.76 8.53
CA SER A 69 -6.85 15.59 7.96
C SER A 69 -8.31 15.58 8.43
N ILE A 70 -9.25 15.26 7.56
CA ILE A 70 -10.67 15.19 7.91
C ILE A 70 -11.12 13.74 7.77
N ASN A 71 -11.77 13.24 8.83
CA ASN A 71 -12.46 11.96 8.81
C ASN A 71 -13.97 12.20 9.00
N PRO A 72 -14.74 12.26 7.91
CA PRO A 72 -16.17 12.59 7.96
C PRO A 72 -17.00 11.50 8.66
N THR A 73 -16.56 10.23 8.62
CA THR A 73 -17.29 9.13 9.29
C THR A 73 -17.14 9.17 10.80
N ALA A 74 -15.93 9.43 11.30
CA ALA A 74 -15.70 9.58 12.72
C ALA A 74 -16.10 10.97 13.24
N GLN A 75 -16.39 11.93 12.35
CA GLN A 75 -16.51 13.35 12.69
C GLN A 75 -15.25 13.86 13.40
N HIS A 76 -14.08 13.48 12.89
CA HIS A 76 -12.80 13.89 13.46
C HIS A 76 -12.01 14.81 12.53
N LEU A 77 -11.25 15.73 13.13
CA LEU A 77 -10.29 16.63 12.51
C LEU A 77 -8.93 16.42 13.15
N THR A 78 -7.93 15.99 12.38
CA THR A 78 -6.55 15.91 12.86
C THR A 78 -5.79 17.17 12.46
N LEU A 79 -5.31 17.97 13.42
CA LEU A 79 -4.31 19.00 13.17
C LEU A 79 -2.94 18.35 13.01
N GLN A 80 -2.36 18.47 11.83
CA GLN A 80 -1.08 17.87 11.49
C GLN A 80 0.07 18.75 11.99
N GLY A 81 0.96 18.19 12.81
CA GLY A 81 2.05 18.94 13.43
C GLY A 81 2.82 18.08 14.43
N ARG A 82 3.70 18.71 15.20
CA ARG A 82 4.34 18.09 16.37
C ARG A 82 4.06 18.96 17.61
N PRO A 83 3.25 18.48 18.57
CA PRO A 83 2.44 17.25 18.51
C PRO A 83 1.27 17.39 17.51
N GLY A 84 0.83 16.28 16.91
CA GLY A 84 -0.43 16.24 16.17
C GLY A 84 -1.60 16.14 17.16
N ILE A 85 -2.70 16.83 16.90
CA ILE A 85 -3.87 16.86 17.78
C ILE A 85 -5.08 16.31 17.02
N GLU A 86 -5.76 15.34 17.62
CA GLU A 86 -7.01 14.80 17.10
C GLU A 86 -8.17 15.49 17.83
N LEU A 87 -9.15 15.98 17.07
CA LEU A 87 -10.30 16.72 17.57
C LEU A 87 -11.59 16.06 17.09
N ASP A 88 -12.57 15.97 17.97
CA ASP A 88 -13.95 15.63 17.60
C ASP A 88 -14.65 16.90 17.09
N MET A 89 -15.16 16.87 15.87
CA MET A 89 -15.84 18.00 15.22
C MET A 89 -17.21 18.30 15.83
N THR A 90 -17.86 17.30 16.41
CA THR A 90 -19.16 17.42 17.09
C THR A 90 -18.99 18.14 18.41
N THR A 91 -18.15 17.61 19.30
CA THR A 91 -17.96 18.17 20.65
C THR A 91 -16.97 19.33 20.68
N GLY A 92 -15.98 19.31 19.79
CA GLY A 92 -14.86 20.26 19.75
C GLY A 92 -13.77 19.96 20.77
N ALA A 93 -13.84 18.81 21.43
CA ALA A 93 -12.84 18.36 22.39
C ALA A 93 -11.70 17.58 21.70
N VAL A 94 -10.58 17.44 22.41
CA VAL A 94 -9.53 16.50 22.03
C VAL A 94 -10.08 15.09 22.12
N ALA A 95 -9.83 14.28 21.09
CA ALA A 95 -10.31 12.91 20.99
C ALA A 95 -9.15 11.93 20.78
N ASP A 96 -9.41 10.65 21.00
CA ASP A 96 -8.48 9.61 20.61
C ASP A 96 -8.56 9.33 19.11
N LYS A 97 -7.44 8.90 18.52
CA LYS A 97 -7.42 8.55 17.10
C LYS A 97 -8.35 7.34 16.84
N PRO A 98 -9.22 7.39 15.81
CA PRO A 98 -10.10 6.27 15.46
C PRO A 98 -9.30 4.98 15.22
N ALA A 99 -9.81 3.85 15.72
CA ALA A 99 -9.13 2.56 15.62
C ALA A 99 -8.76 2.20 14.17
N THR A 100 -9.67 2.46 13.21
CA THR A 100 -9.43 2.23 11.77
C THR A 100 -8.29 3.07 11.23
N ALA A 101 -8.23 4.35 11.58
CA ALA A 101 -7.15 5.25 11.19
C ALA A 101 -5.80 4.81 11.80
N SER A 102 -5.81 4.27 13.02
CA SER A 102 -4.62 3.70 13.67
C SER A 102 -4.13 2.44 12.96
N VAL A 103 -5.03 1.55 12.53
CA VAL A 103 -4.68 0.35 11.74
C VAL A 103 -4.06 0.74 10.39
N PHE A 104 -4.64 1.68 9.66
CA PHE A 104 -4.07 2.15 8.39
C PHE A 104 -2.72 2.83 8.57
N GLN A 105 -2.56 3.63 9.63
CA GLN A 105 -1.26 4.24 9.95
C GLN A 105 -0.21 3.18 10.27
N TRP A 106 -0.54 2.19 11.11
CA TRP A 106 0.37 1.09 11.44
C TRP A 106 0.75 0.29 10.18
N ALA A 107 -0.24 -0.05 9.35
CA ALA A 107 -0.01 -0.78 8.11
C ALA A 107 0.91 0.01 7.17
N ARG A 108 0.68 1.31 6.98
CA ARG A 108 1.53 2.20 6.17
C ARG A 108 2.96 2.27 6.68
N MET A 109 3.16 2.54 7.97
CA MET A 109 4.50 2.63 8.57
C MET A 109 5.25 1.30 8.42
N THR A 110 4.55 0.18 8.61
CA THR A 110 5.14 -1.16 8.48
C THR A 110 5.40 -1.53 7.02
N HIS A 111 4.55 -1.09 6.09
CA HIS A 111 4.71 -1.33 4.66
C HIS A 111 5.90 -0.55 4.09
N GLU A 112 6.06 0.71 4.49
CA GLU A 112 7.12 1.59 3.98
C GLU A 112 8.49 1.27 4.59
N HIS A 113 8.54 0.97 5.89
CA HIS A 113 9.81 0.84 6.63
C HIS A 113 10.10 -0.55 7.18
N LEU A 114 9.24 -1.55 6.93
CA LEU A 114 9.38 -2.94 7.37
C LEU A 114 9.93 -3.05 8.80
N ILE A 115 9.06 -2.75 9.77
CA ILE A 115 9.37 -2.70 11.22
C ILE A 115 10.53 -1.76 11.61
N GLY A 116 10.86 -0.78 10.76
CA GLY A 116 11.88 0.24 11.01
C GLY A 116 13.28 -0.10 10.47
N ILE A 117 13.41 -1.13 9.63
CA ILE A 117 14.67 -1.52 9.03
C ILE A 117 14.83 -0.81 7.68
N GLU A 118 15.74 0.16 7.63
CA GLU A 118 16.03 0.96 6.44
C GLU A 118 16.42 0.07 5.23
N GLY A 119 15.85 0.38 4.06
CA GLY A 119 16.13 -0.31 2.80
C GLY A 119 15.56 -1.73 2.67
N LEU A 120 15.12 -2.37 3.77
CA LEU A 120 14.64 -3.74 3.72
C LEU A 120 13.37 -3.89 2.86
N THR A 121 12.47 -2.91 2.89
CA THR A 121 11.31 -2.84 1.99
C THR A 121 11.75 -2.88 0.52
N THR A 122 12.70 -2.02 0.15
CA THR A 122 13.21 -1.88 -1.22
C THR A 122 13.91 -3.16 -1.69
N VAL A 123 14.82 -3.71 -0.88
CA VAL A 123 15.53 -4.96 -1.20
C VAL A 123 14.55 -6.14 -1.32
N SER A 124 13.54 -6.23 -0.44
CA SER A 124 12.52 -7.28 -0.51
C SER A 124 11.67 -7.16 -1.77
N THR A 125 11.29 -5.93 -2.14
CA THR A 125 10.52 -5.64 -3.35
C THR A 125 11.32 -6.01 -4.61
N ILE A 126 12.61 -5.67 -4.66
CA ILE A 126 13.53 -6.10 -5.72
C ILE A 126 13.63 -7.64 -5.76
N GLY A 127 13.76 -8.30 -4.60
CA GLY A 127 13.78 -9.75 -4.50
C GLY A 127 12.53 -10.40 -5.09
N MET A 128 11.35 -9.83 -4.83
CA MET A 128 10.08 -10.27 -5.42
C MET A 128 10.07 -10.10 -6.95
N ILE A 129 10.52 -8.96 -7.48
CA ILE A 129 10.64 -8.74 -8.93
C ILE A 129 11.58 -9.78 -9.55
N VAL A 130 12.75 -10.04 -8.93
CA VAL A 130 13.71 -11.05 -9.40
C VAL A 130 13.08 -12.45 -9.41
N ILE A 131 12.32 -12.83 -8.37
CA ILE A 131 11.60 -14.11 -8.34
C ILE A 131 10.61 -14.22 -9.50
N MET A 132 9.83 -13.16 -9.78
CA MET A 132 8.88 -13.12 -10.89
C MET A 132 9.59 -13.26 -12.24
N VAL A 133 10.71 -12.56 -12.44
CA VAL A 133 11.55 -12.66 -13.65
C VAL A 133 12.07 -14.09 -13.82
N ILE A 134 12.57 -14.72 -12.75
CA ILE A 134 12.98 -16.14 -12.81
C ILE A 134 11.80 -17.04 -13.17
N GLY A 135 10.61 -16.76 -12.62
CA GLY A 135 9.36 -17.45 -12.95
C GLY A 135 9.03 -17.41 -14.44
N ILE A 136 9.19 -16.25 -15.08
CA ILE A 136 9.01 -16.07 -16.54
C ILE A 136 10.04 -16.93 -17.31
N LEU A 137 11.32 -16.84 -16.91
CA LEU A 137 12.43 -17.55 -17.56
C LEU A 137 12.32 -19.09 -17.42
N MET A 138 11.51 -19.58 -16.48
CA MET A 138 11.21 -21.01 -16.35
C MET A 138 10.20 -21.54 -17.40
N GLY A 139 9.59 -20.65 -18.19
CA GLY A 139 8.73 -20.94 -19.34
C GLY A 139 7.24 -21.13 -19.01
N LEU A 140 6.48 -21.55 -20.01
CA LEU A 140 5.02 -21.73 -19.92
C LEU A 140 4.62 -22.75 -18.82
N PRO A 141 3.51 -22.51 -18.12
CA PRO A 141 3.10 -23.34 -17.02
C PRO A 141 2.43 -24.61 -17.55
N ARG A 142 2.98 -25.79 -17.20
CA ARG A 142 2.23 -27.05 -17.37
C ARG A 142 1.19 -27.14 -16.26
N LEU A 143 -0.06 -26.82 -16.60
CA LEU A 143 -1.19 -26.87 -15.68
C LEU A 143 -1.51 -28.32 -15.34
N ARG A 144 -1.67 -28.59 -14.05
CA ARG A 144 -2.08 -29.88 -13.49
C ARG A 144 -2.96 -29.58 -12.29
N ASN A 145 -3.95 -30.42 -12.00
CA ASN A 145 -4.78 -30.25 -10.81
C ASN A 145 -4.02 -30.65 -9.53
N THR A 146 -3.04 -29.83 -9.17
CA THR A 146 -2.14 -30.00 -8.03
C THR A 146 -1.80 -28.62 -7.49
N LEU A 147 -1.39 -28.52 -6.23
CA LEU A 147 -0.97 -27.23 -5.63
C LEU A 147 0.10 -26.52 -6.46
N SER A 148 1.09 -27.27 -6.97
CA SER A 148 2.14 -26.71 -7.84
C SER A 148 1.62 -26.30 -9.23
N GLY A 149 0.55 -26.91 -9.73
CA GLY A 149 -0.07 -26.52 -11.00
C GLY A 149 -0.88 -25.23 -10.85
N TRP A 150 -1.67 -25.13 -9.78
CA TRP A 150 -2.42 -23.92 -9.42
C TRP A 150 -1.50 -22.73 -9.11
N HIS A 151 -0.42 -22.93 -8.35
CA HIS A 151 0.59 -21.88 -8.11
C HIS A 151 1.15 -21.31 -9.41
N LYS A 152 1.51 -22.18 -10.36
CA LYS A 152 2.02 -21.76 -11.67
C LYS A 152 0.94 -21.07 -12.51
N GLY A 153 -0.28 -21.59 -12.51
CA GLY A 153 -1.41 -21.01 -13.24
C GLY A 153 -1.72 -19.59 -12.73
N ALA A 154 -1.91 -19.45 -11.41
CA ALA A 154 -2.13 -18.15 -10.78
C ALA A 154 -1.00 -17.17 -11.10
N ALA A 155 0.26 -17.57 -10.93
CA ALA A 155 1.42 -16.72 -11.22
C ALA A 155 1.44 -16.25 -12.68
N TRP A 156 1.18 -17.13 -13.65
CA TRP A 156 1.28 -16.78 -15.06
C TRP A 156 0.11 -15.89 -15.53
N PHE A 157 -1.13 -16.28 -15.22
CA PHE A 157 -2.31 -15.56 -15.70
C PHE A 157 -2.48 -14.19 -15.04
N THR A 158 -1.93 -14.00 -13.84
CA THR A 158 -1.99 -12.70 -13.13
C THR A 158 -0.69 -11.91 -13.25
N LEU A 159 0.34 -12.44 -13.92
CA LEU A 159 1.68 -11.85 -13.99
C LEU A 159 1.69 -10.35 -14.34
N PRO A 160 0.98 -9.88 -15.39
CA PRO A 160 1.00 -8.46 -15.74
C PRO A 160 0.49 -7.56 -14.61
N LEU A 161 -0.48 -8.06 -13.85
CA LEU A 161 -1.12 -7.32 -12.76
C LEU A 161 -0.27 -7.35 -11.48
N ILE A 162 0.21 -8.54 -11.08
CA ILE A 162 1.00 -8.68 -9.83
C ILE A 162 2.40 -8.07 -9.94
N LEU A 163 2.94 -7.92 -11.15
CA LEU A 163 4.23 -7.28 -11.38
C LEU A 163 4.12 -5.75 -11.31
N LEU A 164 2.95 -5.18 -11.61
CA LEU A 164 2.75 -3.73 -11.61
C LEU A 164 2.98 -3.11 -10.23
N SER A 165 2.41 -3.73 -9.18
CA SER A 165 2.50 -3.24 -7.80
C SER A 165 3.94 -3.08 -7.27
N PRO A 166 4.84 -4.07 -7.38
CA PRO A 166 6.22 -3.90 -6.94
C PRO A 166 7.05 -2.99 -7.83
N LEU A 167 6.78 -2.95 -9.14
CA LEU A 167 7.45 -2.00 -10.03
C LEU A 167 7.11 -0.55 -9.64
N THR A 168 5.83 -0.26 -9.41
CA THR A 168 5.42 1.08 -8.98
C THR A 168 5.94 1.40 -7.58
N GLY A 169 6.05 0.40 -6.68
CA GLY A 169 6.66 0.57 -5.37
C GLY A 169 8.13 1.01 -5.44
N VAL A 170 8.96 0.36 -6.26
CA VAL A 170 10.37 0.75 -6.48
C VAL A 170 10.48 2.15 -7.08
N LEU A 171 9.60 2.51 -8.02
CA LEU A 171 9.58 3.81 -8.68
C LEU A 171 9.11 4.96 -7.76
N LEU A 172 8.40 4.65 -6.66
CA LEU A 172 7.97 5.63 -5.67
C LEU A 172 9.00 5.90 -4.58
N ASP A 173 9.98 5.01 -4.42
CA ASP A 173 11.04 5.19 -3.45
C ASP A 173 11.82 6.49 -3.77
N PRO A 174 11.87 7.46 -2.85
CA PRO A 174 12.57 8.72 -3.06
C PRO A 174 14.05 8.53 -3.41
N SER A 175 14.69 7.45 -2.94
CA SER A 175 16.08 7.11 -3.29
C SER A 175 16.27 6.76 -4.77
N ASN A 176 15.20 6.39 -5.46
CA ASN A 176 15.17 6.04 -6.88
C ASN A 176 14.57 7.16 -7.75
N SER A 177 14.38 8.38 -7.21
CA SER A 177 13.65 9.44 -7.93
C SER A 177 14.36 9.90 -9.21
N PHE A 178 13.76 9.54 -10.35
CA PHE A 178 14.04 10.10 -11.69
C PHE A 178 13.22 11.37 -11.99
N PHE A 179 12.36 11.81 -11.07
CA PHE A 179 11.42 12.89 -11.28
C PHE A 179 11.95 14.21 -10.70
N GLY A 180 11.88 15.26 -11.52
CA GLY A 180 12.50 16.56 -11.27
C GLY A 180 12.00 17.30 -10.03
N ALA A 181 12.78 18.30 -9.63
CA ALA A 181 12.51 19.14 -8.48
C ALA A 181 11.09 19.75 -8.54
N PRO A 182 10.37 19.85 -7.40
CA PRO A 182 9.08 20.50 -7.37
C PRO A 182 9.19 21.97 -7.83
N PRO A 183 8.22 22.50 -8.59
CA PRO A 183 8.19 23.91 -8.94
C PRO A 183 8.11 24.80 -7.69
N ALA A 184 8.61 26.03 -7.81
CA ALA A 184 8.79 26.97 -6.71
C ALA A 184 7.51 27.21 -5.88
N ALA A 185 7.69 27.42 -4.58
CA ALA A 185 6.61 27.72 -3.65
C ALA A 185 5.93 29.06 -4.02
N GLY A 186 4.61 29.05 -4.12
CA GLY A 186 3.80 30.26 -4.30
C GLY A 186 3.67 31.08 -3.00
N LYS A 187 2.88 32.16 -3.07
CA LYS A 187 2.55 32.99 -1.89
C LYS A 187 1.99 32.12 -0.76
N ARG A 188 2.50 32.29 0.46
CA ARG A 188 2.03 31.56 1.63
C ARG A 188 0.60 32.00 1.98
N ILE A 189 -0.31 31.05 2.07
CA ILE A 189 -1.67 31.22 2.59
C ILE A 189 -1.79 30.56 3.95
N THR A 190 -2.68 31.05 4.80
CA THR A 190 -2.94 30.43 6.10
C THR A 190 -3.72 29.13 5.93
N LEU A 191 -3.72 28.27 6.95
CA LEU A 191 -4.48 27.03 6.93
C LEU A 191 -6.00 27.31 6.91
N GLN A 192 -6.43 28.36 7.62
CA GLN A 192 -7.83 28.82 7.64
C GLN A 192 -8.26 29.29 6.24
N ASP A 193 -7.45 30.14 5.59
CA ASP A 193 -7.73 30.60 4.22
C ASP A 193 -7.80 29.41 3.26
N ALA A 194 -6.94 28.41 3.44
CA ALA A 194 -6.94 27.21 2.62
C ALA A 194 -8.23 26.39 2.78
N VAL A 195 -8.76 26.26 4.01
CA VAL A 195 -10.07 25.62 4.25
C VAL A 195 -11.16 26.42 3.54
N ASP A 196 -11.19 27.74 3.71
CA ASP A 196 -12.20 28.61 3.11
C ASP A 196 -12.16 28.55 1.57
N ILE A 197 -10.96 28.53 0.97
CA ILE A 197 -10.78 28.39 -0.48
C ILE A 197 -11.31 27.04 -0.96
N VAL A 198 -10.98 25.94 -0.26
CA VAL A 198 -11.47 24.60 -0.64
C VAL A 198 -12.98 24.50 -0.50
N ALA A 199 -13.54 25.05 0.58
CA ALA A 199 -14.97 25.00 0.90
C ALA A 199 -15.86 25.79 -0.08
N ARG A 200 -15.31 26.71 -0.88
CA ARG A 200 -16.07 27.45 -1.91
C ARG A 200 -16.55 26.54 -3.04
N ASP A 201 -15.69 25.62 -3.47
CA ASP A 201 -15.90 24.82 -4.67
C ASP A 201 -16.15 23.34 -4.36
N HIS A 202 -15.75 22.87 -3.17
CA HIS A 202 -15.89 21.48 -2.75
C HIS A 202 -16.45 21.34 -1.35
N ASP A 203 -17.29 20.31 -1.16
CA ASP A 203 -17.74 19.88 0.15
C ASP A 203 -16.58 19.30 0.96
N LEU A 204 -16.35 19.81 2.17
CA LEU A 204 -15.28 19.33 3.06
C LEU A 204 -15.45 17.85 3.45
N ALA A 205 -16.64 17.27 3.33
CA ALA A 205 -16.85 15.83 3.50
C ALA A 205 -16.11 14.98 2.44
N THR A 206 -15.75 15.58 1.29
CA THR A 206 -14.96 14.93 0.23
C THR A 206 -13.45 15.14 0.41
N VAL A 207 -13.05 16.01 1.34
CA VAL A 207 -11.65 16.39 1.56
C VAL A 207 -11.02 15.43 2.55
N ASN A 208 -9.94 14.77 2.14
CA ASN A 208 -9.18 13.88 3.01
C ASN A 208 -8.13 14.67 3.82
N MET A 209 -7.46 15.62 3.16
CA MET A 209 -6.35 16.37 3.73
C MET A 209 -6.24 17.76 3.10
N ILE A 210 -5.91 18.78 3.89
CA ILE A 210 -5.38 20.06 3.41
C ILE A 210 -4.08 20.33 4.14
N GLY A 211 -2.95 20.54 3.47
CA GLY A 211 -1.70 20.77 4.18
C GLY A 211 -0.53 21.18 3.32
N ASN A 212 0.48 21.72 4.00
CA ASN A 212 1.72 22.18 3.41
C ASN A 212 2.69 21.03 3.14
N ARG A 213 2.95 20.76 1.86
CA ARG A 213 3.92 19.76 1.40
C ARG A 213 4.96 20.44 0.52
N GLY A 214 6.22 20.44 0.96
CA GLY A 214 7.32 21.05 0.22
C GLY A 214 7.17 22.56 0.00
N GLY A 215 6.57 23.28 0.95
CA GLY A 215 6.34 24.72 0.86
C GLY A 215 5.07 25.13 0.10
N ARG A 216 4.24 24.17 -0.31
CA ARG A 216 3.00 24.39 -1.07
C ARG A 216 1.80 23.88 -0.28
N MET A 217 0.73 24.67 -0.21
CA MET A 217 -0.55 24.20 0.33
C MET A 217 -1.25 23.32 -0.71
N LEU A 218 -1.58 22.09 -0.32
CA LEU A 218 -2.24 21.11 -1.16
C LEU A 218 -3.52 20.60 -0.50
N ALA A 219 -4.54 20.29 -1.29
CA ALA A 219 -5.72 19.56 -0.86
C ALA A 219 -5.79 18.19 -1.55
N ARG A 220 -6.15 17.15 -0.82
CA ARG A 220 -6.51 15.83 -1.37
C ARG A 220 -8.02 15.68 -1.28
N ILE A 221 -8.69 15.63 -2.41
CA ILE A 221 -10.15 15.69 -2.54
C ILE A 221 -10.63 14.47 -3.31
N ILE A 222 -11.70 13.83 -2.83
CA ILE A 222 -12.35 12.70 -3.48
C ILE A 222 -13.34 13.25 -4.52
N GLU A 223 -13.09 12.96 -5.80
CA GLU A 223 -13.99 13.28 -6.90
C GLU A 223 -14.56 12.00 -7.49
N GLY A 224 -15.86 11.77 -7.29
CA GLY A 224 -16.48 10.47 -7.59
C GLY A 224 -15.86 9.40 -6.69
N ASP A 225 -15.01 8.55 -7.26
CA ASP A 225 -14.27 7.50 -6.56
C ASP A 225 -12.73 7.62 -6.67
N GLU A 226 -12.22 8.75 -7.20
CA GLU A 226 -10.79 9.03 -7.33
C GLU A 226 -10.34 10.05 -6.27
N LEU A 227 -9.19 9.81 -5.64
CA LEU A 227 -8.54 10.77 -4.76
C LEU A 227 -7.57 11.66 -5.55
N ARG A 228 -7.99 12.89 -5.84
CA ARG A 228 -7.22 13.87 -6.61
C ARG A 228 -6.48 14.86 -5.72
N ALA A 229 -5.39 15.40 -6.24
CA ALA A 229 -4.60 16.42 -5.56
C ALA A 229 -4.78 17.77 -6.24
N TYR A 230 -4.98 18.80 -5.42
CA TYR A 230 -5.14 20.19 -5.82
C TYR A 230 -4.06 21.05 -5.16
N ALA A 231 -3.51 22.01 -5.89
CA ALA A 231 -2.78 23.10 -5.27
C ALA A 231 -3.78 24.16 -4.81
N VAL A 232 -3.65 24.56 -3.55
CA VAL A 232 -4.48 25.61 -2.94
C VAL A 232 -3.66 26.90 -2.96
N THR A 233 -4.17 27.91 -3.65
CA THR A 233 -3.52 29.21 -3.80
C THR A 233 -4.51 30.32 -3.48
N ALA A 234 -4.02 31.55 -3.28
CA ALA A 234 -4.89 32.70 -3.03
C ALA A 234 -5.91 32.93 -4.16
N ASP A 235 -5.59 32.51 -5.39
CA ASP A 235 -6.44 32.66 -6.57
C ASP A 235 -7.47 31.53 -6.72
N GLY A 236 -7.38 30.48 -5.88
CA GLY A 236 -8.29 29.34 -5.90
C GLY A 236 -7.58 27.98 -5.99
N LEU A 237 -8.34 26.97 -6.43
CA LEU A 237 -7.88 25.60 -6.61
C LEU A 237 -7.39 25.34 -8.03
N SER A 238 -6.26 24.64 -8.14
CA SER A 238 -5.75 24.14 -9.42
C SER A 238 -5.43 22.65 -9.33
N ALA A 239 -6.00 21.87 -10.24
CA ALA A 239 -5.77 20.43 -10.29
C ALA A 239 -4.30 20.13 -10.60
N LEU A 240 -3.68 19.26 -9.81
CA LEU A 240 -2.32 18.79 -10.08
C LEU A 240 -2.34 17.66 -11.12
N PRO A 241 -1.25 17.52 -11.90
CA PRO A 241 -1.11 16.40 -12.81
C PRO A 241 -1.17 15.07 -12.05
N ARG A 242 -1.83 14.07 -12.64
CA ARG A 242 -1.93 12.73 -12.07
C ARG A 242 -0.55 12.08 -11.98
N ASN A 243 -0.15 11.69 -10.77
CA ASN A 243 1.01 10.82 -10.58
C ASN A 243 0.56 9.36 -10.74
N TRP A 244 0.60 8.86 -11.97
CA TRP A 244 0.14 7.50 -12.30
C TRP A 244 0.87 6.41 -11.54
N VAL A 245 2.17 6.57 -11.26
CA VAL A 245 2.93 5.59 -10.47
C VAL A 245 2.33 5.47 -9.08
N ARG A 246 2.07 6.61 -8.42
CA ARG A 246 1.44 6.65 -7.11
C ARG A 246 0.01 6.12 -7.16
N LEU A 247 -0.77 6.56 -8.14
CA LEU A 247 -2.17 6.15 -8.28
C LEU A 247 -2.30 4.63 -8.45
N LEU A 248 -1.51 4.02 -9.34
CA LEU A 248 -1.51 2.57 -9.55
C LEU A 248 -1.05 1.82 -8.30
N HIS A 249 -0.03 2.31 -7.60
CA HIS A 249 0.46 1.66 -6.38
C HIS A 249 -0.52 1.76 -5.21
N GLU A 250 -1.12 2.93 -4.99
CA GLU A 250 -2.05 3.16 -3.87
C GLU A 250 -3.47 2.66 -4.17
N GLY A 251 -3.85 2.50 -5.46
CA GLY A 251 -5.21 2.10 -5.87
C GLY A 251 -6.24 3.22 -5.82
N ASN A 252 -5.77 4.46 -5.60
CA ASN A 252 -6.58 5.66 -5.36
C ASN A 252 -7.21 6.30 -6.61
N TRP A 253 -7.12 5.65 -7.77
CA TRP A 253 -7.64 6.17 -9.04
C TRP A 253 -9.10 5.81 -9.33
N SER A 254 -9.67 4.86 -8.58
CA SER A 254 -11.09 4.47 -8.59
C SER A 254 -11.33 3.36 -7.56
N LEU A 255 -12.59 2.99 -7.34
CA LEU A 255 -12.94 1.74 -6.63
C LEU A 255 -12.43 0.49 -7.37
N ILE A 256 -12.35 0.54 -8.71
CA ILE A 256 -11.77 -0.54 -9.52
C ILE A 256 -10.27 -0.66 -9.23
N GLY A 257 -9.56 0.46 -9.10
CA GLY A 257 -8.15 0.49 -8.71
C GLY A 257 -7.91 -0.13 -7.33
N SER A 258 -8.79 0.16 -6.39
CA SER A 258 -8.75 -0.41 -5.05
C SER A 258 -9.01 -1.92 -5.07
N ALA A 259 -10.03 -2.36 -5.81
CA ALA A 259 -10.33 -3.77 -6.01
C ALA A 259 -9.19 -4.53 -6.71
N ALA A 260 -8.52 -3.89 -7.67
CA ALA A 260 -7.35 -4.46 -8.33
C ALA A 260 -6.19 -4.68 -7.35
N ASN A 261 -5.90 -3.71 -6.48
CA ASN A 261 -4.84 -3.85 -5.45
C ASN A 261 -5.18 -4.89 -4.39
N LEU A 262 -6.45 -5.00 -4.01
CA LEU A 262 -6.94 -6.07 -3.15
C LEU A 262 -6.70 -7.44 -3.80
N LEU A 263 -7.09 -7.60 -5.08
CA LEU A 263 -6.87 -8.83 -5.84
C LEU A 263 -5.39 -9.17 -5.97
N ILE A 264 -4.53 -8.19 -6.30
CA ILE A 264 -3.08 -8.35 -6.36
C ILE A 264 -2.55 -8.90 -5.04
N SER A 265 -2.95 -8.29 -3.92
CA SER A 265 -2.47 -8.67 -2.59
C SER A 265 -2.89 -10.10 -2.22
N VAL A 266 -4.14 -10.48 -2.52
CA VAL A 266 -4.65 -11.85 -2.31
C VAL A 266 -3.88 -12.86 -3.15
N VAL A 267 -3.61 -12.55 -4.42
CA VAL A 267 -2.85 -13.44 -5.30
C VAL A 267 -1.40 -13.58 -4.83
N LEU A 268 -0.73 -12.47 -4.51
CA LEU A 268 0.65 -12.49 -3.99
C LEU A 268 0.75 -13.28 -2.68
N LEU A 269 -0.21 -13.10 -1.77
CA LEU A 269 -0.28 -13.88 -0.53
C LEU A 269 -0.47 -15.37 -0.82
N THR A 270 -1.38 -15.70 -1.73
CA THR A 270 -1.61 -17.08 -2.17
C THR A 270 -0.34 -17.69 -2.76
N LEU A 271 0.36 -16.97 -3.64
CA LEU A 271 1.61 -17.44 -4.25
C LEU A 271 2.70 -17.65 -3.21
N LEU A 272 2.86 -16.73 -2.26
CA LEU A 272 3.81 -16.87 -1.16
C LEU A 272 3.51 -18.11 -0.31
N VAL A 273 2.26 -18.23 0.18
CA VAL A 273 1.82 -19.34 1.04
C VAL A 273 1.98 -20.68 0.30
N THR A 274 1.47 -20.78 -0.92
CA THR A 274 1.59 -22.01 -1.71
C THR A 274 3.04 -22.34 -2.04
N GLY A 275 3.90 -21.35 -2.29
CA GLY A 275 5.34 -21.53 -2.50
C GLY A 275 6.03 -22.15 -1.28
N VAL A 276 5.76 -21.62 -0.08
CA VAL A 276 6.28 -22.15 1.19
C VAL A 276 5.74 -23.57 1.45
N LEU A 277 4.44 -23.80 1.24
CA LEU A 277 3.84 -25.13 1.43
C LEU A 277 4.44 -26.19 0.51
N ILE A 278 4.62 -25.87 -0.78
CA ILE A 278 5.26 -26.77 -1.75
C ILE A 278 6.69 -27.11 -1.31
N TRP A 279 7.42 -26.12 -0.79
CA TRP A 279 8.76 -26.32 -0.26
C TRP A 279 8.77 -27.29 0.94
N THR A 280 7.91 -27.01 1.94
CA THR A 280 7.81 -27.78 3.19
C THR A 280 7.42 -29.22 2.89
N GLN A 281 6.40 -29.43 2.06
CA GLN A 281 5.97 -30.77 1.65
C GLN A 281 7.10 -31.56 0.96
N ARG A 282 7.90 -30.92 0.08
CA ARG A 282 9.03 -31.59 -0.56
C ARG A 282 10.16 -31.93 0.41
N ARG A 283 10.40 -31.09 1.42
CA ARG A 283 11.42 -31.37 2.45
C ARG A 283 10.98 -32.52 3.36
N LEU A 284 9.72 -32.52 3.78
CA LEU A 284 9.16 -33.54 4.69
C LEU A 284 8.89 -34.88 4.01
N ARG A 285 8.70 -34.94 2.68
CA ARG A 285 8.54 -36.20 1.92
C ARG A 285 9.86 -36.87 1.52
N ARG A 286 11.01 -36.16 1.58
CA ARG A 286 12.33 -36.72 1.27
C ARG A 286 12.81 -37.87 2.18
N PRO A 287 12.47 -37.94 3.49
CA PRO A 287 12.89 -39.04 4.35
C PRO A 287 12.19 -40.37 4.01
N LYS A 288 10.91 -40.33 3.61
CA LYS A 288 10.13 -41.55 3.35
C LYS A 288 10.66 -42.36 2.17
N ARG A 289 11.05 -41.68 1.08
CA ARG A 289 11.52 -42.34 -0.14
C ARG A 289 12.88 -43.02 0.00
N ILE A 290 13.77 -42.49 0.85
CA ILE A 290 15.06 -43.12 1.15
C ILE A 290 14.85 -44.37 2.02
N ARG A 291 13.90 -44.31 2.96
CA ARG A 291 13.57 -45.41 3.87
C ARG A 291 12.82 -46.55 3.19
N GLU A 292 11.92 -46.26 2.25
CA GLU A 292 11.28 -47.26 1.37
C GLU A 292 12.31 -47.92 0.44
N VAL A 293 13.18 -47.15 -0.21
CA VAL A 293 14.23 -47.73 -1.08
C VAL A 293 15.22 -48.57 -0.28
N GLN A 294 15.61 -48.16 0.94
CA GLN A 294 16.45 -48.99 1.81
C GLN A 294 15.74 -50.24 2.31
N ALA A 295 14.44 -50.18 2.61
CA ALA A 295 13.66 -51.34 3.02
C ALA A 295 13.51 -52.35 1.87
N ASP A 296 13.21 -51.90 0.66
CA ASP A 296 13.09 -52.77 -0.52
C ASP A 296 14.45 -53.39 -0.90
N THR A 297 15.55 -52.65 -0.78
CA THR A 297 16.89 -53.18 -1.06
C THR A 297 17.32 -54.20 0.01
N ALA A 298 16.98 -53.98 1.28
CA ALA A 298 17.29 -54.92 2.37
C ALA A 298 16.52 -56.24 2.24
N VAL A 299 15.24 -56.18 1.85
CA VAL A 299 14.40 -57.38 1.61
C VAL A 299 14.89 -58.19 0.41
N ALA A 300 15.38 -57.52 -0.64
CA ALA A 300 15.97 -58.19 -1.81
C ALA A 300 17.29 -58.90 -1.47
N THR A 301 18.11 -58.36 -0.57
CA THR A 301 19.38 -59.00 -0.16
C THR A 301 19.22 -60.14 0.85
N SER A 302 18.11 -60.19 1.61
CA SER A 302 17.85 -61.26 2.59
C SER A 302 17.17 -62.49 1.99
N SER A 303 16.86 -62.47 0.69
CA SER A 303 16.18 -63.54 -0.04
C SER A 303 17.05 -64.20 -1.12
N SER A 304 18.38 -64.01 -1.04
CA SER A 304 19.41 -64.61 -1.90
C SER A 304 20.20 -65.69 -1.17
#